data_AF-A0A915HHM3-F1
#
_entry.id   AF-A0A915HHM3-F1
#
_cell.length_a   1.000
_cell.length_b   1.000
_cell.length_c   1.000
_cell.angle_alpha   90.00
_cell.angle_beta   90.00
_cell.angle_gamma   90.00
#
_symmetry.space_group_name_H-M   'P 1'
#
loop_
_entity.id
_entity.type
_entity.pdbx_description
1 polymer ?
#
loop_
_entity_poly.entity_id
_entity_poly.type
_entity_poly.pdbx_seq_one_letter_code
_entity_poly.pdbx_strand_id
1 'polypeptide(L)'
;MTSTVNFTAYDSLPTPAGSIVRLAQYTNLESALIIYFAVVSVTLTVVGNGLVCLAVVLVRKLHQPPNYLLFSLALTDMAVGLLVEPLNVMYELNGSLNWISESSMAAWCRFYTSADLTLCTASILTLCAISVDRYAAITRPFSYCHKRTVARCLAYVLLVWMLALLISVSPLILLPDEHLVDETGRFVCQIPQNIIYQVYATMGSFYIPACIILAVNYKIFRAARRLTHKDKQIINTQGSFSSKRKKSSLDRSLLAAAAASVVATRKSSSA
;
A
#
# COMPACT_ATOMS: atom_id res chain seq x y z
N MET A 1 -7.59 -19.51 41.99
CA MET A 1 -8.45 -19.95 40.88
C MET A 1 -7.88 -19.36 39.60
N THR A 2 -6.86 -20.03 39.07
CA THR A 2 -6.19 -19.68 37.81
C THR A 2 -6.58 -20.77 36.83
N SER A 3 -7.60 -20.51 36.02
CA SER A 3 -7.99 -21.43 34.95
C SER A 3 -6.99 -21.29 33.81
N THR A 4 -6.02 -22.20 33.74
CA THR A 4 -5.22 -22.43 32.55
C THR A 4 -6.15 -22.98 31.48
N VAL A 5 -6.45 -22.17 30.46
CA VAL A 5 -7.12 -22.64 29.24
C VAL A 5 -6.12 -23.53 28.50
N ASN A 6 -6.19 -24.84 28.71
CA ASN A 6 -5.41 -25.82 27.96
C ASN A 6 -6.00 -25.93 26.56
N PHE A 7 -5.37 -25.26 25.60
CA PHE A 7 -5.73 -25.35 24.19
C PHE A 7 -5.00 -26.55 23.56
N THR A 8 -5.43 -27.75 23.94
CA THR A 8 -5.00 -28.99 23.28
C THR A 8 -6.16 -29.51 22.45
N ALA A 9 -6.16 -29.27 21.14
CA ALA A 9 -7.08 -29.92 20.22
C ALA A 9 -6.58 -31.37 19.99
N TYR A 10 -7.06 -32.30 20.81
CA TYR A 10 -6.86 -33.72 20.59
C TYR A 10 -8.04 -34.26 19.78
N ASP A 11 -7.78 -34.70 18.56
CA ASP A 11 -8.48 -35.85 17.98
C ASP A 11 -7.58 -36.54 16.96
N SER A 12 -7.22 -37.79 17.24
CA SER A 12 -6.68 -38.71 16.25
C SER A 12 -7.87 -39.34 15.51
N LEU A 13 -8.21 -38.84 14.32
CA LEU A 13 -9.23 -39.48 13.50
C LEU A 13 -8.63 -40.71 12.79
N PRO A 14 -9.24 -41.91 12.92
CA PRO A 14 -8.86 -43.04 12.09
C PRO A 14 -9.33 -42.78 10.66
N THR A 15 -8.41 -42.86 9.69
CA THR A 15 -8.80 -42.93 8.27
C THR A 15 -9.29 -44.34 7.93
N PRO A 16 -10.14 -44.53 6.91
CA PRO A 16 -10.55 -45.85 6.42
C PRO A 16 -9.38 -46.75 5.98
N ALA A 17 -8.19 -46.15 5.78
CA ALA A 17 -6.95 -46.82 5.37
C ALA A 17 -5.93 -47.05 6.51
N GLY A 18 -6.28 -46.76 7.77
CA GLY A 18 -5.43 -47.07 8.93
C GLY A 18 -4.23 -46.12 9.16
N SER A 19 -4.14 -45.01 8.43
CA SER A 19 -3.15 -43.96 8.69
C SER A 19 -3.61 -43.03 9.81
N ILE A 20 -2.76 -42.82 10.82
CA ILE A 20 -2.97 -41.85 11.91
C ILE A 20 -2.36 -40.52 11.45
N VAL A 21 -3.19 -39.51 11.20
CA VAL A 21 -2.67 -38.18 10.87
C VAL A 21 -2.54 -37.34 12.14
N ARG A 22 -1.37 -36.70 12.32
CA ARG A 22 -1.11 -35.80 13.46
C ARG A 22 -1.59 -34.39 13.09
N LEU A 23 -2.57 -33.87 13.84
CA LEU A 23 -2.86 -32.43 13.83
C LEU A 23 -1.58 -31.66 14.23
N ALA A 24 -1.33 -30.51 13.62
CA ALA A 24 -0.21 -29.66 14.01
C ALA A 24 -0.36 -29.31 15.50
N GLN A 25 0.52 -29.86 16.33
CA GLN A 25 0.48 -29.65 17.78
C GLN A 25 1.24 -28.37 18.08
N TYR A 26 0.52 -27.26 18.14
CA TYR A 26 1.09 -26.02 18.66
C TYR A 26 1.31 -26.15 20.17
N THR A 27 2.50 -25.78 20.63
CA THR A 27 2.76 -25.61 22.05
C THR A 27 2.00 -24.39 22.57
N ASN A 28 1.69 -24.35 23.87
CA ASN A 28 1.05 -23.18 24.50
C ASN A 28 1.80 -21.88 24.23
N LEU A 29 3.14 -21.94 24.09
CA LEU A 29 3.97 -20.80 23.76
C LEU A 29 3.76 -20.34 22.31
N GLU A 30 3.76 -21.27 21.35
CA GLU A 30 3.54 -20.95 19.93
C GLU A 30 2.14 -20.38 19.72
N SER A 31 1.10 -20.99 20.30
CA SER A 31 -0.25 -20.44 20.23
C SER A 31 -0.35 -19.05 20.85
N ALA A 32 0.29 -18.82 22.01
CA ALA A 32 0.32 -17.51 22.64
C ALA A 32 1.04 -16.46 21.76
N LEU A 33 2.13 -16.84 21.09
CA LEU A 33 2.83 -15.96 20.15
C LEU A 33 1.98 -15.64 18.92
N ILE A 34 1.32 -16.63 18.33
CA ILE A 34 0.41 -16.44 17.19
C ILE A 34 -0.71 -15.47 17.56
N ILE A 35 -1.38 -15.68 18.71
CA ILE A 35 -2.44 -14.80 19.20
C ILE A 35 -1.89 -13.39 19.45
N TYR A 36 -0.73 -13.27 20.08
CA TYR A 36 -0.10 -11.98 20.36
C TYR A 36 0.17 -11.20 19.07
N PHE A 37 0.83 -11.81 18.08
CA PHE A 37 1.13 -11.16 16.81
C PHE A 37 -0.13 -10.81 16.02
N ALA A 38 -1.14 -11.69 16.04
CA ALA A 38 -2.43 -11.43 15.41
C ALA A 38 -3.16 -10.23 16.05
N VAL A 39 -3.23 -10.15 17.37
CA VAL A 39 -3.88 -9.03 18.05
C VAL A 39 -3.15 -7.72 17.75
N VAL A 40 -1.81 -7.74 17.75
CA VAL A 40 -1.01 -6.57 17.39
C VAL A 40 -1.21 -6.17 15.92
N SER A 41 -1.16 -7.12 14.98
CA SER A 41 -1.33 -6.85 13.54
C SER A 41 -2.72 -6.28 13.22
N VAL A 42 -3.78 -6.87 13.79
CA VAL A 42 -5.16 -6.40 13.64
C VAL A 42 -5.31 -5.00 14.22
N THR A 43 -4.80 -4.77 15.44
CA THR A 43 -4.91 -3.46 16.09
C THR A 43 -4.22 -2.37 15.27
N LEU A 44 -2.98 -2.61 14.83
CA LEU A 44 -2.22 -1.65 14.03
C LEU A 44 -2.88 -1.39 12.68
N THR A 45 -3.33 -2.45 11.99
CA THR A 45 -3.96 -2.34 10.67
C THR A 45 -5.27 -1.57 10.75
N VAL A 46 -6.14 -1.89 11.71
CA VAL A 46 -7.46 -1.26 11.84
C VAL A 46 -7.35 0.17 12.33
N VAL A 47 -6.55 0.43 13.36
CA VAL A 47 -6.37 1.80 13.88
C VAL A 47 -5.65 2.68 12.86
N GLY A 48 -4.56 2.19 12.26
CA GLY A 48 -3.77 2.95 11.29
C GLY A 48 -4.59 3.35 10.07
N ASN A 49 -5.27 2.38 9.44
CA ASN A 49 -6.10 2.66 8.27
C ASN A 49 -7.39 3.41 8.62
N GLY A 50 -7.97 3.15 9.80
CA GLY A 50 -9.12 3.91 10.32
C GLY A 50 -8.80 5.40 10.48
N LEU A 51 -7.60 5.74 10.96
CA LEU A 51 -7.15 7.13 11.04
C LEU A 51 -6.99 7.79 9.67
N VAL A 52 -6.51 7.06 8.66
CA VAL A 52 -6.43 7.55 7.27
C VAL A 52 -7.83 7.83 6.73
N CYS A 53 -8.77 6.89 6.91
CA CYS A 53 -10.17 7.06 6.52
C CYS A 53 -10.80 8.29 7.20
N LEU A 54 -10.63 8.39 8.52
CA LEU A 54 -11.15 9.50 9.31
C LEU A 54 -10.57 10.85 8.87
N ALA A 55 -9.26 10.91 8.60
CA ALA A 55 -8.60 12.11 8.12
C ALA A 55 -9.20 12.59 6.80
N VAL A 56 -9.39 11.68 5.82
CA VAL A 56 -9.97 12.03 4.52
C VAL A 56 -11.41 12.54 4.68
N VAL A 57 -12.23 11.91 5.54
CA VAL A 57 -13.64 12.28 5.73
C VAL A 57 -13.82 13.59 6.50
N LEU A 58 -13.02 13.83 7.56
CA LEU A 58 -13.19 15.00 8.42
C LEU A 58 -12.53 16.26 7.84
N VAL A 59 -11.39 16.10 7.15
CA VAL A 59 -10.59 17.24 6.70
C VAL A 59 -10.96 17.61 5.28
N ARG A 60 -11.79 18.65 5.11
CA ARG A 60 -12.20 19.16 3.77
C ARG A 60 -11.02 19.45 2.82
N LYS A 61 -9.87 19.88 3.36
CA LYS A 61 -8.64 20.11 2.56
C LYS A 61 -8.11 18.82 1.92
N LEU A 62 -8.44 17.65 2.46
CA LEU A 62 -8.09 16.34 1.93
C LEU A 62 -9.11 15.78 0.94
N HIS A 63 -10.19 16.50 0.60
CA HIS A 63 -11.12 16.08 -0.47
C HIS A 63 -10.55 16.37 -1.86
N GLN A 64 -9.35 15.87 -2.13
CA GLN A 64 -8.66 15.99 -3.41
C GLN A 64 -8.76 14.65 -4.15
N PRO A 65 -8.85 14.64 -5.49
CA PRO A 65 -8.95 13.43 -6.30
C PRO A 65 -8.03 12.26 -5.88
N PRO A 66 -6.70 12.45 -5.70
CA PRO A 66 -5.82 11.35 -5.30
C PRO A 66 -6.10 10.76 -3.92
N ASN A 67 -6.69 11.54 -3.01
CA ASN A 67 -6.94 11.07 -1.65
C ASN A 67 -8.07 10.05 -1.59
N TYR A 68 -8.92 9.97 -2.62
CA TYR A 68 -9.90 8.89 -2.77
C TYR A 68 -9.23 7.53 -3.05
N LEU A 69 -8.07 7.50 -3.71
CA LEU A 69 -7.28 6.26 -3.87
C LEU A 69 -6.68 5.83 -2.53
N LEU A 70 -6.17 6.78 -1.74
CA LEU A 70 -5.68 6.49 -0.38
C LEU A 70 -6.82 5.99 0.53
N PHE A 71 -8.00 6.57 0.39
CA PHE A 71 -9.19 6.13 1.12
C PHE A 71 -9.60 4.70 0.70
N SER A 72 -9.63 4.40 -0.60
CA SER A 72 -9.91 3.04 -1.09
C SER A 72 -8.90 2.02 -0.56
N LEU A 73 -7.61 2.37 -0.53
CA LEU A 73 -6.55 1.53 0.01
C LEU A 73 -6.75 1.26 1.51
N ALA A 74 -7.01 2.32 2.28
CA ALA A 74 -7.25 2.20 3.71
C ALA A 74 -8.49 1.35 4.02
N LEU A 75 -9.56 1.46 3.22
CA LEU A 75 -10.72 0.61 3.34
C LEU A 75 -10.42 -0.87 3.06
N THR A 76 -9.64 -1.18 2.01
CA THR A 76 -9.28 -2.58 1.72
C THR A 76 -8.41 -3.16 2.82
N ASP A 77 -7.43 -2.42 3.31
CA ASP A 77 -6.51 -2.90 4.36
C ASP A 77 -7.23 -3.06 5.71
N MET A 78 -8.16 -2.15 6.04
CA MET A 78 -9.01 -2.29 7.22
C MET A 78 -9.93 -3.51 7.12
N ALA A 79 -10.47 -3.80 5.94
CA ALA A 79 -11.30 -4.98 5.70
C ALA A 79 -10.49 -6.28 5.87
N VAL A 80 -9.24 -6.33 5.39
CA VAL A 80 -8.33 -7.47 5.64
C VAL A 80 -8.09 -7.66 7.14
N GLY A 81 -7.77 -6.59 7.86
CA GLY A 81 -7.52 -6.65 9.31
C GLY A 81 -8.75 -7.04 10.14
N LEU A 82 -9.96 -6.66 9.71
CA LEU A 82 -11.20 -6.97 10.45
C LEU A 82 -11.78 -8.35 10.11
N LEU A 83 -11.66 -8.78 8.85
CA LEU A 83 -12.36 -9.96 8.35
C LEU A 83 -11.41 -11.14 8.14
N VAL A 84 -10.27 -10.92 7.49
CA VAL A 84 -9.38 -12.00 7.06
C VAL A 84 -8.48 -12.46 8.21
N GLU A 85 -7.79 -11.53 8.86
CA GLU A 85 -6.81 -11.83 9.91
C GLU A 85 -7.41 -12.62 11.10
N PRO A 86 -8.57 -12.27 11.68
CA PRO A 86 -9.13 -13.02 12.80
C PRO A 86 -9.60 -14.42 12.39
N LEU A 87 -10.18 -14.54 11.19
CA LEU A 87 -10.61 -15.83 10.64
C LEU A 87 -9.42 -16.76 10.40
N ASN A 88 -8.32 -16.23 9.87
CA ASN A 88 -7.09 -16.98 9.64
C ASN A 88 -6.54 -17.58 10.94
N VAL A 89 -6.48 -16.78 12.01
CA VAL A 89 -5.94 -17.20 13.31
C VAL A 89 -6.87 -18.21 13.99
N MET A 90 -8.18 -18.02 13.90
CA MET A 90 -9.15 -18.99 14.41
C MET A 90 -9.04 -20.33 13.68
N TYR A 91 -8.83 -20.30 12.36
CA TYR A 91 -8.63 -21.50 11.56
C TYR A 91 -7.31 -22.20 11.90
N GLU A 92 -6.21 -21.45 12.02
CA GLU A 92 -4.87 -21.97 12.33
C GLU A 92 -4.81 -22.65 13.72
N LEU A 93 -5.45 -22.04 14.72
CA LEU A 93 -5.45 -22.58 16.08
C LEU A 93 -6.41 -23.76 16.22
N ASN A 94 -7.68 -23.61 15.81
CA ASN A 94 -8.68 -24.64 16.03
C ASN A 94 -8.59 -25.80 15.02
N GLY A 95 -7.88 -25.63 13.90
CA GLY A 95 -7.85 -26.59 12.80
C GLY A 95 -9.19 -26.81 12.08
N SER A 96 -10.25 -26.14 12.53
CA SER A 96 -11.62 -26.17 11.98
C SER A 96 -12.46 -25.02 12.57
N LEU A 97 -13.45 -24.54 11.81
CA LEU A 97 -14.45 -23.57 12.27
C LEU A 97 -15.70 -24.33 12.76
N ASN A 98 -15.66 -24.80 14.01
CA ASN A 98 -16.68 -25.66 14.63
C ASN A 98 -18.09 -25.05 14.73
N TRP A 99 -18.26 -23.76 14.39
CA TRP A 99 -19.54 -23.04 14.37
C TRP A 99 -20.20 -23.04 12.98
N ILE A 100 -19.55 -23.57 11.96
CA ILE A 100 -20.07 -23.68 10.58
C ILE A 100 -20.51 -25.12 10.32
N SER A 101 -21.72 -25.31 9.80
CA SER A 101 -22.22 -26.63 9.37
C SER A 101 -21.36 -27.17 8.22
N GLU A 102 -21.10 -28.48 8.20
CA GLU A 102 -20.37 -29.17 7.12
C GLU A 102 -20.95 -28.83 5.73
N SER A 103 -22.28 -28.77 5.62
CA SER A 103 -22.98 -28.41 4.37
C SER A 103 -22.71 -26.99 3.87
N SER A 104 -22.31 -26.08 4.77
CA SER A 104 -22.04 -24.66 4.47
C SER A 104 -20.54 -24.33 4.44
N MET A 105 -19.69 -25.25 4.91
CA MET A 105 -18.24 -25.04 5.03
C MET A 105 -17.61 -24.74 3.67
N ALA A 106 -17.97 -25.49 2.62
CA ALA A 106 -17.43 -25.28 1.28
C ALA A 106 -17.72 -23.88 0.70
N ALA A 107 -18.93 -23.37 0.91
CA ALA A 107 -19.33 -22.04 0.44
C ALA A 107 -18.59 -20.94 1.23
N TRP A 108 -18.48 -21.10 2.55
CA TRP A 108 -17.72 -20.19 3.40
C TRP A 108 -16.25 -20.12 3.02
N CYS A 109 -15.67 -21.27 2.74
CA CYS A 109 -14.28 -21.43 2.37
C CYS A 109 -13.93 -20.73 1.05
N ARG A 110 -14.83 -20.85 0.06
CA ARG A 110 -14.76 -20.10 -1.20
C ARG A 110 -14.89 -18.61 -1.00
N PHE A 111 -15.89 -18.20 -0.21
CA PHE A 111 -16.08 -16.79 0.10
C PHE A 111 -14.84 -16.20 0.78
N TYR A 112 -14.30 -16.88 1.80
CA TYR A 112 -13.12 -16.47 2.55
C TYR A 112 -11.88 -16.33 1.65
N THR A 113 -11.52 -17.40 0.92
CA THR A 113 -10.32 -17.41 0.07
C THR A 113 -10.43 -16.41 -1.09
N SER A 114 -11.61 -16.27 -1.71
CA SER A 114 -11.82 -15.26 -2.74
C SER A 114 -11.85 -13.85 -2.16
N ALA A 115 -12.44 -13.61 -0.98
CA ALA A 115 -12.45 -12.30 -0.34
C ALA A 115 -11.03 -11.86 0.02
N ASP A 116 -10.24 -12.72 0.65
CA ASP A 116 -8.83 -12.46 0.98
C ASP A 116 -8.03 -12.10 -0.28
N LEU A 117 -8.07 -12.96 -1.30
CA LEU A 117 -7.34 -12.71 -2.55
C LEU A 117 -7.83 -11.44 -3.25
N THR A 118 -9.13 -11.14 -3.22
CA THR A 118 -9.69 -9.90 -3.79
C THR A 118 -9.17 -8.68 -3.07
N LEU A 119 -9.25 -8.65 -1.73
CA LEU A 119 -8.87 -7.50 -0.92
C LEU A 119 -7.38 -7.22 -1.03
N CYS A 120 -6.55 -8.26 -0.94
CA CYS A 120 -5.11 -8.17 -1.13
C CYS A 120 -4.75 -7.67 -2.55
N THR A 121 -5.40 -8.21 -3.58
CA THR A 121 -5.19 -7.78 -4.98
C THR A 121 -5.63 -6.33 -5.19
N ALA A 122 -6.79 -5.95 -4.64
CA ALA A 122 -7.30 -4.59 -4.71
C ALA A 122 -6.36 -3.60 -4.01
N SER A 123 -5.76 -3.97 -2.88
CA SER A 123 -4.77 -3.15 -2.17
C SER A 123 -3.53 -2.90 -3.04
N ILE A 124 -2.91 -3.96 -3.59
CA ILE A 124 -1.71 -3.83 -4.44
C ILE A 124 -2.00 -3.07 -5.74
N LEU A 125 -3.11 -3.34 -6.41
CA LEU A 125 -3.50 -2.61 -7.62
C LEU A 125 -3.82 -1.14 -7.31
N THR A 126 -4.37 -0.83 -6.13
CA THR A 126 -4.55 0.55 -5.68
C THR A 126 -3.20 1.25 -5.46
N LEU A 127 -2.23 0.58 -4.84
CA LEU A 127 -0.85 1.10 -4.70
C LEU A 127 -0.18 1.36 -6.06
N CYS A 128 -0.43 0.50 -7.04
CA CYS A 128 0.01 0.69 -8.41
C CYS A 128 -0.62 1.96 -9.03
N ALA A 129 -1.94 2.11 -8.92
CA ALA A 129 -2.65 3.29 -9.40
C ALA A 129 -2.15 4.59 -8.74
N ILE A 130 -1.93 4.58 -7.42
CA ILE A 130 -1.34 5.70 -6.67
C ILE A 130 0.05 6.03 -7.22
N SER A 131 0.90 5.03 -7.43
CA SER A 131 2.26 5.23 -7.94
C SER A 131 2.22 5.88 -9.33
N VAL A 132 1.35 5.41 -10.23
CA VAL A 132 1.18 5.97 -11.57
C VAL A 132 0.64 7.40 -11.55
N ASP A 133 -0.40 7.68 -10.76
CA ASP A 133 -0.96 9.03 -10.59
C ASP A 133 0.11 10.01 -10.08
N ARG A 134 0.88 9.62 -9.05
CA ARG A 134 1.98 10.44 -8.53
C ARG A 134 3.04 10.70 -9.58
N TYR A 135 3.43 9.69 -10.35
CA TYR A 135 4.42 9.86 -11.42
C TYR A 135 3.94 10.82 -12.51
N ALA A 136 2.68 10.69 -12.93
CA ALA A 136 2.09 11.58 -13.91
C ALA A 136 2.01 13.04 -13.40
N ALA A 137 1.67 13.24 -12.13
CA ALA A 137 1.64 14.56 -11.49
C ALA A 137 3.03 15.20 -11.42
N ILE A 138 4.06 14.43 -11.08
CA ILE A 138 5.44 14.93 -10.96
C ILE A 138 6.05 15.25 -12.33
N THR A 139 5.81 14.42 -13.34
CA THR A 139 6.46 14.56 -14.65
C THR A 139 5.74 15.52 -15.60
N ARG A 140 4.44 15.74 -15.42
CA ARG A 140 3.61 16.57 -16.31
C ARG A 140 2.69 17.52 -15.52
N PRO A 141 3.25 18.44 -14.70
CA PRO A 141 2.48 19.23 -13.76
C PRO A 141 1.35 20.04 -14.42
N PHE A 142 1.61 20.73 -15.53
CA PHE A 142 0.59 21.57 -16.19
C PHE A 142 -0.47 20.76 -16.94
N SER A 143 -0.07 19.73 -17.70
CA SER A 143 -0.99 18.95 -18.52
C SER A 143 -1.79 17.91 -17.73
N TYR A 144 -1.26 17.44 -16.58
CA TYR A 144 -1.92 16.43 -15.76
C TYR A 144 -2.79 17.03 -14.67
N CYS A 145 -2.48 18.21 -14.14
CA CYS A 145 -3.29 18.86 -13.10
C CYS A 145 -4.77 18.99 -13.50
N HIS A 146 -5.05 19.44 -14.73
CA HIS A 146 -6.43 19.56 -15.23
C HIS A 146 -7.13 18.21 -15.50
N LYS A 147 -6.37 17.11 -15.61
CA LYS A 147 -6.90 15.76 -15.88
C LYS A 147 -7.18 14.96 -14.59
N ARG A 148 -6.68 15.41 -13.43
CA ARG A 148 -6.91 14.78 -12.13
C ARG A 148 -8.27 15.19 -11.60
N THR A 149 -9.31 14.45 -11.98
CA THR A 149 -10.68 14.66 -11.53
C THR A 149 -11.13 13.54 -10.61
N VAL A 150 -12.08 13.81 -9.71
CA VAL A 150 -12.65 12.80 -8.81
C VAL A 150 -13.25 11.64 -9.59
N ALA A 151 -13.99 11.92 -10.67
CA ALA A 151 -14.58 10.90 -11.53
C ALA A 151 -13.53 9.93 -12.11
N ARG A 152 -12.34 10.44 -12.48
CA ARG A 152 -11.25 9.60 -13.00
C ARG A 152 -10.64 8.72 -11.91
N CYS A 153 -10.51 9.23 -10.69
CA CYS A 153 -10.05 8.46 -9.53
C CYS A 153 -11.07 7.37 -9.15
N LEU A 154 -12.36 7.68 -9.14
CA LEU A 154 -13.41 6.69 -8.92
C LEU A 154 -13.41 5.62 -10.02
N ALA A 155 -13.19 6.00 -11.28
CA ALA A 155 -13.02 5.05 -12.37
C ALA A 155 -11.81 4.13 -12.15
N TYR A 156 -10.68 4.64 -11.62
CA TYR A 156 -9.55 3.78 -11.24
C TYR A 156 -9.91 2.81 -10.11
N VAL A 157 -10.60 3.27 -9.07
CA VAL A 157 -11.10 2.40 -7.99
C VAL A 157 -11.96 1.28 -8.58
N LEU A 158 -12.96 1.62 -9.39
CA LEU A 158 -13.83 0.63 -10.03
C LEU A 158 -13.04 -0.38 -10.87
N LEU A 159 -12.10 0.09 -11.70
CA LEU A 159 -11.25 -0.80 -12.50
C LEU A 159 -10.41 -1.74 -11.62
N VAL A 160 -9.85 -1.23 -10.53
CA VAL A 160 -9.08 -2.04 -9.56
C VAL A 160 -9.94 -3.16 -8.97
N TRP A 161 -11.14 -2.82 -8.49
CA TRP A 161 -12.06 -3.82 -7.92
C TRP A 161 -12.50 -4.86 -8.96
N MET A 162 -12.81 -4.43 -10.19
CA MET A 162 -13.17 -5.35 -11.27
C MET A 162 -12.02 -6.30 -11.63
N LEU A 163 -10.78 -5.82 -11.69
CA LEU A 163 -9.61 -6.66 -11.96
C LEU A 163 -9.33 -7.63 -10.80
N ALA A 164 -9.46 -7.16 -9.55
CA ALA A 164 -9.27 -8.00 -8.38
C ALA A 164 -10.31 -9.14 -8.32
N LEU A 165 -11.59 -8.82 -8.55
CA LEU A 165 -12.66 -9.82 -8.63
C LEU A 165 -12.48 -10.77 -9.82
N LEU A 166 -12.05 -10.28 -10.98
CA LEU A 166 -11.79 -11.14 -12.13
C LEU A 166 -10.72 -12.19 -11.83
N ILE A 167 -9.66 -11.78 -11.15
CA ILE A 167 -8.57 -12.68 -10.75
C ILE A 167 -9.05 -13.68 -9.71
N SER A 168 -9.73 -13.23 -8.65
CA SER A 168 -10.09 -14.06 -7.51
C SER A 168 -11.32 -14.96 -7.70
N VAL A 169 -12.27 -14.56 -8.56
CA VAL A 169 -13.54 -15.27 -8.79
C VAL A 169 -13.46 -16.20 -10.00
N SER A 170 -12.51 -16.01 -10.92
CA SER A 170 -12.31 -16.93 -12.06
C SER A 170 -12.31 -18.41 -11.68
N PRO A 171 -11.60 -18.86 -10.62
CA PRO A 171 -11.62 -20.27 -10.21
C PRO A 171 -12.99 -20.79 -9.79
N LEU A 172 -13.80 -19.93 -9.15
CA LEU A 172 -15.13 -20.31 -8.66
C LEU A 172 -16.10 -20.65 -9.80
N ILE A 173 -15.82 -20.17 -11.01
CA ILE A 173 -16.66 -20.36 -12.19
C ILE A 173 -16.08 -21.45 -13.10
N LEU A 174 -14.75 -21.49 -13.25
CA LEU A 174 -14.07 -22.33 -14.23
C LEU A 174 -13.61 -23.70 -13.72
N LEU A 175 -13.42 -23.87 -12.40
CA LEU A 175 -12.91 -25.11 -11.84
C LEU A 175 -14.03 -25.87 -11.13
N PRO A 176 -14.16 -27.19 -11.38
CA PRO A 176 -15.06 -28.03 -10.61
C PRO A 176 -14.60 -28.08 -9.14
N ASP A 177 -15.56 -28.39 -8.27
CA ASP A 177 -15.35 -28.50 -6.83
C ASP A 177 -14.33 -29.59 -6.51
N GLU A 178 -13.04 -29.25 -6.45
CA GLU A 178 -12.04 -30.15 -5.87
C GLU A 178 -12.28 -30.24 -4.37
N HIS A 179 -12.32 -31.47 -3.87
CA HIS A 179 -12.60 -31.78 -2.48
C HIS A 179 -11.73 -30.92 -1.56
N LEU A 180 -12.37 -30.00 -0.84
CA LEU A 180 -11.79 -29.10 0.16
C LEU A 180 -11.37 -29.88 1.42
N VAL A 181 -11.02 -31.15 1.29
CA VAL A 181 -10.82 -32.06 2.42
C VAL A 181 -9.41 -32.60 2.32
N ASP A 182 -8.60 -32.28 3.33
CA ASP A 182 -7.24 -32.80 3.46
C ASP A 182 -7.24 -34.31 3.77
N GLU A 183 -6.09 -34.96 3.73
CA GLU A 183 -5.92 -36.40 4.05
C GLU A 183 -6.46 -36.78 5.44
N THR A 184 -6.66 -35.76 6.30
CA THR A 184 -7.25 -35.83 7.65
C THR A 184 -8.78 -35.88 7.69
N GLY A 185 -9.47 -35.73 6.56
CA GLY A 185 -10.93 -35.55 6.56
C GLY A 185 -11.38 -34.15 7.01
N ARG A 186 -10.45 -33.20 7.20
CA ARG A 186 -10.76 -31.82 7.61
C ARG A 186 -10.96 -30.90 6.43
N PHE A 187 -11.90 -29.98 6.55
CA PHE A 187 -12.10 -28.92 5.57
C PHE A 187 -10.93 -27.94 5.57
N VAL A 188 -10.23 -27.82 4.45
CA VAL A 188 -9.11 -26.90 4.27
C VAL A 188 -9.47 -25.80 3.28
N CYS A 189 -9.28 -24.57 3.72
CA CYS A 189 -9.49 -23.39 2.90
C CYS A 189 -8.27 -22.99 2.12
N GLN A 190 -8.09 -23.69 1.01
CA GLN A 190 -7.05 -23.45 0.04
C GLN A 190 -7.60 -22.93 -1.27
N ILE A 191 -6.81 -22.02 -1.84
CA ILE A 191 -6.97 -21.55 -3.21
C ILE A 191 -6.78 -22.76 -4.16
N PRO A 192 -7.53 -22.86 -5.28
CA PRO A 192 -7.43 -24.01 -6.18
C PRO A 192 -6.00 -24.30 -6.66
N GLN A 193 -5.59 -25.57 -6.62
CA GLN A 193 -4.20 -25.99 -6.85
C GLN A 193 -3.82 -26.08 -8.34
N ASN A 194 -4.68 -25.60 -9.23
CA ASN A 194 -4.41 -25.58 -10.66
C ASN A 194 -3.23 -24.65 -11.00
N ILE A 195 -2.18 -25.20 -11.60
CA ILE A 195 -0.94 -24.47 -11.95
C ILE A 195 -1.22 -23.25 -12.83
N ILE A 196 -2.10 -23.38 -13.83
CA ILE A 196 -2.43 -22.27 -14.74
C ILE A 196 -3.06 -21.14 -13.96
N TYR A 197 -3.99 -21.46 -13.06
CA TYR A 197 -4.61 -20.47 -12.21
C TYR A 197 -3.63 -19.85 -11.22
N GLN A 198 -2.78 -20.63 -10.55
CA GLN A 198 -1.78 -20.09 -9.62
C GLN A 198 -0.83 -19.11 -10.32
N VAL A 199 -0.34 -19.47 -11.52
CA VAL A 199 0.50 -18.58 -12.33
C VAL A 199 -0.27 -17.32 -12.71
N TYR A 200 -1.50 -17.47 -13.22
CA TYR A 200 -2.34 -16.33 -13.60
C TYR A 200 -2.61 -15.38 -12.42
N ALA A 201 -3.02 -15.92 -11.27
CA ALA A 201 -3.35 -15.17 -10.08
C ALA A 201 -2.13 -14.45 -9.52
N THR A 202 -1.01 -15.16 -9.30
CA THR A 202 0.22 -14.56 -8.75
C THR A 202 0.82 -13.51 -9.68
N MET A 203 0.80 -13.73 -11.00
CA MET A 203 1.26 -12.73 -11.96
C MET A 203 0.37 -11.47 -11.93
N GLY A 204 -0.95 -11.65 -11.93
CA GLY A 204 -1.92 -10.56 -11.96
C GLY A 204 -2.01 -9.77 -10.65
N SER A 205 -1.91 -10.44 -9.49
CA SER A 205 -2.08 -9.82 -8.18
C SER A 205 -0.78 -9.29 -7.58
N PHE A 206 0.36 -9.90 -7.89
CA PHE A 206 1.63 -9.58 -7.22
C PHE A 206 2.73 -9.14 -8.20
N TYR A 207 3.18 -10.01 -9.10
CA TYR A 207 4.41 -9.73 -9.86
C TYR A 207 4.28 -8.58 -10.86
N ILE A 208 3.21 -8.55 -11.67
CA ILE A 208 3.01 -7.47 -12.63
C ILE A 208 2.81 -6.13 -11.90
N PRO A 209 1.90 -6.00 -10.90
CA PRO A 209 1.76 -4.78 -10.12
C PRO A 209 3.05 -4.34 -9.42
N ALA A 210 3.78 -5.27 -8.80
CA ALA A 210 5.04 -4.96 -8.10
C ALA A 210 6.10 -4.41 -9.07
N CYS A 211 6.26 -5.02 -10.25
CA CYS A 211 7.16 -4.51 -11.28
C CYS A 211 6.80 -3.08 -11.71
N ILE A 212 5.50 -2.78 -11.89
CA ILE A 212 5.05 -1.43 -12.23
C ILE A 212 5.35 -0.46 -11.08
N ILE A 213 5.01 -0.81 -9.85
CA ILE A 213 5.28 0.01 -8.65
C ILE A 213 6.77 0.32 -8.55
N LEU A 214 7.65 -0.69 -8.68
CA LEU A 214 9.11 -0.52 -8.60
C LEU A 214 9.63 0.39 -9.71
N ALA A 215 9.25 0.11 -10.96
CA ALA A 215 9.70 0.89 -12.11
C ALA A 215 9.24 2.36 -12.02
N VAL A 216 8.00 2.58 -11.60
CA VAL A 216 7.42 3.91 -11.47
C VAL A 216 8.05 4.66 -10.29
N ASN A 217 8.21 4.04 -9.12
CA ASN A 217 8.85 4.66 -7.97
C ASN A 217 10.32 4.99 -8.22
N TYR A 218 11.05 4.15 -8.95
CA TYR A 218 12.40 4.47 -9.41
C TYR A 218 12.41 5.74 -10.29
N LYS A 219 11.46 5.85 -11.23
CA LYS A 219 11.33 7.04 -12.07
C LYS A 219 10.92 8.29 -11.27
N ILE A 220 10.05 8.15 -10.27
CA ILE A 220 9.68 9.22 -9.34
C ILE A 220 10.92 9.71 -8.59
N PHE A 221 11.69 8.79 -8.00
CA PHE A 221 12.91 9.11 -7.27
C PHE A 221 13.91 9.87 -8.15
N ARG A 222 14.12 9.41 -9.39
CA ARG A 222 14.99 10.09 -10.35
C ARG A 222 14.46 11.48 -10.73
N ALA A 223 13.16 11.62 -10.94
CA ALA A 223 12.52 12.90 -11.24
C ALA A 223 12.67 13.89 -10.06
N ALA A 224 12.41 13.44 -8.83
CA ALA A 224 12.58 14.23 -7.62
C ALA A 224 14.02 14.73 -7.46
N ARG A 225 15.02 13.84 -7.64
CA ARG A 225 16.44 14.24 -7.61
C ARG A 225 16.77 15.32 -8.64
N ARG A 226 16.25 15.20 -9.87
CA ARG A 226 16.47 16.20 -10.92
C ARG A 226 15.88 17.57 -10.55
N LEU A 227 14.71 17.61 -9.91
CA LEU A 227 14.10 18.85 -9.44
C LEU A 227 14.99 19.52 -8.38
N THR A 228 15.43 18.76 -7.36
CA THR A 228 16.34 19.29 -6.33
C THR A 228 17.66 19.82 -6.91
N HIS A 229 18.23 19.16 -7.92
CA HIS A 229 19.45 19.65 -8.57
C HIS A 229 19.20 20.94 -9.36
N LYS A 230 18.07 21.07 -10.06
CA LYS A 230 17.70 22.31 -10.77
C LYS A 230 17.45 23.46 -9.80
N ASP A 231 16.77 23.22 -8.69
CA ASP A 231 16.52 24.25 -7.67
C ASP A 231 17.83 24.76 -7.07
N LYS A 232 18.79 23.86 -6.78
CA LYS A 232 20.14 24.25 -6.34
C LYS A 232 20.86 25.09 -7.38
N GLN A 233 20.74 24.78 -8.67
CA GLN A 233 21.33 25.58 -9.74
C GLN A 233 20.70 26.97 -9.82
N ILE A 234 19.36 27.08 -9.78
CA ILE A 234 18.66 28.37 -9.81
C ILE A 234 19.06 29.24 -8.61
N ILE A 235 19.11 28.67 -7.41
CA ILE A 235 19.53 29.39 -6.19
C ILE A 235 20.99 29.86 -6.31
N ASN A 236 21.90 29.01 -6.77
CA ASN A 236 23.31 29.39 -6.97
C ASN A 236 23.47 30.48 -8.03
N THR A 237 22.73 30.39 -9.13
CA THR A 237 22.73 31.40 -10.19
C THR A 237 22.18 32.73 -9.64
N GLN A 238 21.04 32.74 -8.95
CA GLN A 238 20.49 33.96 -8.35
C GLN A 238 21.43 34.58 -7.29
N GLY A 239 22.07 33.75 -6.45
CA GLY A 239 23.08 34.21 -5.49
C GLY A 239 24.30 34.84 -6.16
N SER A 240 24.79 34.25 -7.25
CA SER A 240 25.91 34.78 -8.05
C SER A 240 25.55 36.13 -8.70
N PHE A 241 24.36 36.25 -9.29
CA PHE A 241 23.88 37.51 -9.88
C PHE A 241 23.70 38.61 -8.84
N SER A 242 23.13 38.29 -7.67
CA SER A 242 22.98 39.24 -6.56
C SER A 242 24.32 39.76 -6.04
N SER A 243 25.30 38.86 -5.86
CA SER A 243 26.67 39.21 -5.45
C SER A 243 27.39 40.10 -6.47
N LYS A 244 27.32 39.75 -7.77
CA LYS A 244 27.88 40.58 -8.86
C LYS A 244 27.24 41.97 -8.90
N ARG A 245 25.92 42.07 -8.71
CA ARG A 245 25.20 43.35 -8.71
C ARG A 245 25.66 44.24 -7.55
N LYS A 246 25.77 43.71 -6.33
CA LYS A 246 26.32 44.43 -5.17
C LYS A 246 27.73 44.94 -5.42
N LYS A 247 28.63 44.10 -5.94
CA LYS A 247 30.01 44.52 -6.27
C LYS A 247 30.02 45.67 -7.29
N SER A 248 29.25 45.57 -8.37
CA SER A 248 29.16 46.62 -9.39
C SER A 248 28.57 47.95 -8.88
N SER A 249 27.72 47.91 -7.84
CA SER A 249 27.17 49.11 -7.22
C SER A 249 28.19 49.76 -6.30
N LEU A 250 28.97 48.96 -5.57
CA LEU A 250 30.02 49.42 -4.68
C LEU A 250 31.14 50.09 -5.49
N ASP A 251 31.59 49.45 -6.57
CA ASP A 251 32.62 49.99 -7.47
C ASP A 251 32.17 51.34 -8.07
N ARG A 252 30.90 51.47 -8.47
CA ARG A 252 30.35 52.75 -8.96
C ARG A 252 30.30 53.84 -7.89
N SER A 253 29.93 53.50 -6.65
CA SER A 253 29.92 54.47 -5.55
C SER A 253 31.33 54.96 -5.18
N LEU A 254 32.33 54.07 -5.21
CA LEU A 254 33.72 54.41 -4.96
C LEU A 254 34.29 55.33 -6.05
N LEU A 255 34.01 55.03 -7.33
CA LEU A 255 34.42 55.87 -8.45
C LEU A 255 33.79 57.27 -8.39
N ALA A 256 32.50 57.36 -8.05
CA ALA A 256 31.81 58.64 -7.89
C ALA A 256 32.38 59.48 -6.74
N ALA A 257 32.69 58.86 -5.60
CA ALA A 257 33.32 59.53 -4.47
C ALA A 257 34.73 60.03 -4.80
N ALA A 258 35.55 59.22 -5.49
CA ALA A 258 36.89 59.62 -5.93
C ALA A 258 36.84 60.81 -6.91
N ALA A 259 35.92 60.80 -7.88
CA ALA A 259 35.74 61.92 -8.81
C ALA A 259 35.32 63.21 -8.08
N ALA A 260 34.41 63.13 -7.11
CA ALA A 260 33.99 64.28 -6.31
C ALA A 260 35.15 64.88 -5.50
N SER A 261 36.01 64.04 -4.91
CA SER A 261 37.21 64.48 -4.17
C SER A 261 38.23 65.18 -5.05
N VAL A 262 38.43 64.71 -6.30
CA VAL A 262 39.33 65.36 -7.28
C VAL A 262 38.79 66.72 -7.74
N VAL A 263 37.48 66.85 -7.92
CA VAL A 263 36.84 68.13 -8.26
C VAL A 263 36.96 69.12 -7.10
N ALA A 264 36.75 68.68 -5.87
CA ALA A 264 36.87 69.52 -4.67
C ALA A 264 38.31 70.04 -4.48
N THR A 265 39.31 69.19 -4.68
CA THR A 265 40.74 69.57 -4.57
C THR A 265 41.17 70.52 -5.70
N ARG A 266 40.69 70.34 -6.94
CA ARG A 266 40.94 71.31 -8.02
C ARG A 266 40.31 72.68 -7.75
N LYS A 267 39.10 72.71 -7.18
CA LYS A 267 38.41 73.98 -6.87
C LYS A 267 39.09 74.77 -5.74
N SER A 268 39.79 74.09 -4.83
CA SER A 268 40.60 74.70 -3.76
C SER A 268 41.96 75.22 -4.23
N SER A 269 42.45 74.81 -5.40
CA SER A 269 43.77 75.21 -5.93
C SER A 269 43.69 76.36 -6.94
N SER A 270 42.48 76.82 -7.28
CA SER A 270 42.22 77.91 -8.24
C SER A 270 41.60 79.16 -7.59
N ALA A 271 41.57 79.21 -6.27
CA ALA A 271 41.22 80.38 -5.45
C ALA A 271 42.47 80.80 -4.66
#